data_AF-D3MTT5-F1
#
_entry.id   AF-D3MTT5-F1
#
_cell.length_a   1.000
_cell.length_b   1.000
_cell.length_c   1.000
_cell.angle_alpha   90.00
_cell.angle_beta   90.00
_cell.angle_gamma   90.00
#
_symmetry.space_group_name_H-M   'P 1'
#
loop_
_entity.id
_entity.type
_entity.pdbx_description
1 polymer ?
#
loop_
_entity_poly.entity_id
_entity_poly.type
_entity_poly.pdbx_seq_one_letter_code
_entity_poly.pdbx_strand_id
1 'polypeptide(L)'
;MKRYKCKECGYIHIGDEIPGVCPVCGYDSEVFYEMEDTDKDKTYKYYDMIDSQNDDLLQLIRSTIKDSSDLASLALAMYVQAEDKEKSYDAELVKDTAFKLLNTSSTLTMFLGEDLDFSTEDNIEILKKRLSKLNTNLEKISDLMREDYLEDEAEIVDKTLINL
;
A
#
# COMPACT_ATOMS: atom_id res chain seq x y z
N MET A 1 -7.54 -21.56 -15.11
CA MET A 1 -6.13 -21.15 -14.98
C MET A 1 -5.79 -21.12 -13.50
N LYS A 2 -4.59 -21.57 -13.14
CA LYS A 2 -4.11 -21.54 -11.75
C LYS A 2 -3.66 -20.13 -11.39
N ARG A 3 -3.61 -19.84 -10.09
CA ARG A 3 -3.11 -18.57 -9.56
C ARG A 3 -2.00 -18.87 -8.57
N TYR A 4 -0.92 -18.10 -8.62
CA TYR A 4 0.21 -18.26 -7.72
C TYR A 4 0.57 -16.91 -7.11
N LYS A 5 0.61 -16.82 -5.77
CA LYS A 5 0.96 -15.59 -5.05
C LYS A 5 2.40 -15.65 -4.54
N CYS A 6 3.17 -14.60 -4.76
CA CYS A 6 4.51 -14.44 -4.21
C CYS A 6 4.42 -14.13 -2.71
N LYS A 7 5.07 -14.93 -1.85
CA LYS A 7 5.08 -14.71 -0.39
C LYS A 7 5.80 -13.42 0.02
N GLU A 8 6.76 -12.98 -0.79
CA GLU A 8 7.62 -11.83 -0.44
C GLU A 8 6.98 -10.49 -0.78
N CYS A 9 6.30 -10.40 -1.92
CA CYS A 9 5.78 -9.12 -2.43
C CYS A 9 4.29 -9.13 -2.78
N GLY A 10 3.61 -10.28 -2.67
CA GLY A 10 2.19 -10.39 -2.96
C GLY A 10 1.81 -10.50 -4.45
N TYR A 11 2.76 -10.39 -5.39
CA TYR A 11 2.49 -10.51 -6.84
C TYR A 11 1.69 -11.77 -7.16
N ILE A 12 0.62 -11.64 -7.95
CA ILE A 12 -0.22 -12.76 -8.37
C ILE A 12 0.05 -13.06 -9.85
N HIS A 13 0.59 -14.25 -10.08
CA HIS A 13 0.75 -14.83 -11.40
C HIS A 13 -0.46 -15.66 -11.78
N ILE A 14 -0.98 -15.49 -12.99
CA ILE A 14 -2.11 -16.25 -13.52
C ILE A 14 -1.65 -17.00 -14.77
N GLY A 15 -1.57 -18.32 -14.67
CA GLY A 15 -0.91 -19.16 -15.66
C GLY A 15 -0.93 -20.62 -15.22
N ASP A 16 -0.54 -21.52 -16.12
CA ASP A 16 -0.40 -22.94 -15.77
C ASP A 16 0.94 -23.23 -15.07
N GLU A 17 1.98 -22.42 -15.34
CA GLU A 17 3.33 -22.52 -14.77
C GLU A 17 3.70 -21.25 -14.00
N ILE A 18 4.57 -21.37 -12.98
CA ILE A 18 5.09 -20.23 -12.20
C ILE A 18 6.25 -19.59 -12.98
N PRO A 19 6.39 -18.24 -13.01
CA PRO A 19 7.55 -17.61 -13.63
C PRO A 19 8.84 -18.01 -12.90
N GLY A 20 9.94 -18.16 -13.63
CA GLY A 20 11.23 -18.54 -13.03
C GLY A 20 11.73 -17.56 -11.96
N VAL A 21 11.38 -16.28 -12.11
CA VAL A 21 11.69 -15.19 -11.17
C VAL A 21 10.45 -14.30 -11.05
N CYS A 22 10.16 -13.81 -9.84
CA CYS A 22 9.08 -12.85 -9.63
C CYS A 22 9.38 -11.53 -10.38
N PRO A 23 8.48 -11.06 -11.28
CA PRO A 23 8.71 -9.84 -12.06
C PRO A 23 8.66 -8.55 -11.22
N VAL A 24 8.18 -8.63 -9.98
CA VAL A 24 8.02 -7.48 -9.08
C VAL A 24 9.20 -7.35 -8.12
N CYS A 25 9.60 -8.44 -7.45
CA CYS A 25 10.63 -8.39 -6.41
C CYS A 25 11.94 -9.10 -6.76
N GLY A 26 11.99 -9.87 -7.85
CA GLY A 26 13.21 -10.54 -8.30
C GLY A 26 13.59 -11.80 -7.53
N TYR A 27 12.79 -12.26 -6.56
CA TYR A 27 13.01 -13.56 -5.91
C TYR A 27 12.68 -14.73 -6.84
N ASP A 28 13.38 -15.85 -6.64
CA ASP A 28 13.18 -17.08 -7.41
C ASP A 28 11.79 -17.68 -7.19
N SER A 29 11.36 -18.55 -8.12
CA SER A 29 10.02 -19.17 -8.14
C SER A 29 9.62 -19.92 -6.85
N GLU A 30 10.58 -20.29 -6.00
CA GLU A 30 10.35 -20.98 -4.72
C GLU A 30 9.48 -20.19 -3.73
N VAL A 31 9.43 -18.86 -3.87
CA VAL A 31 8.61 -18.00 -2.99
C VAL A 31 7.12 -18.04 -3.34
N PHE A 32 6.74 -18.63 -4.48
CA PHE A 32 5.34 -18.70 -4.90
C PHE A 32 4.61 -19.87 -4.23
N TYR A 33 3.31 -19.68 -3.99
CA TYR A 33 2.39 -20.75 -3.61
C TYR A 33 1.14 -20.69 -4.48
N GLU A 34 0.60 -21.86 -4.83
CA GLU A 34 -0.67 -21.96 -5.55
C GLU A 34 -1.82 -21.54 -4.64
N MET A 35 -2.69 -20.67 -5.14
CA MET A 35 -3.94 -20.27 -4.48
C MET A 35 -4.99 -21.33 -4.82
N GLU A 36 -5.59 -21.97 -3.82
CA GLU A 36 -6.53 -23.07 -4.04
C GLU A 36 -7.89 -22.57 -4.55
N ASP A 37 -8.56 -23.36 -5.41
CA ASP A 37 -9.87 -23.02 -5.97
C ASP A 37 -11.01 -23.00 -4.93
N THR A 38 -10.80 -23.52 -3.72
CA THR A 38 -11.72 -23.38 -2.58
C THR A 38 -11.81 -21.93 -2.09
N ASP A 39 -10.88 -21.07 -2.49
CA ASP A 39 -10.96 -19.61 -2.29
C ASP A 39 -11.95 -18.94 -3.25
N LYS A 40 -12.47 -19.64 -4.28
CA LYS A 40 -13.52 -19.12 -5.17
C LYS A 40 -14.90 -19.05 -4.51
N ASP A 41 -15.21 -19.94 -3.55
CA ASP A 41 -16.47 -19.89 -2.79
C ASP A 41 -16.41 -18.84 -1.65
N LYS A 42 -15.19 -18.47 -1.26
CA LYS A 42 -14.89 -17.23 -0.53
C LYS A 42 -14.72 -16.06 -1.49
N THR A 43 -15.54 -16.00 -2.55
CA THR A 43 -15.74 -14.79 -3.36
C THR A 43 -15.96 -13.60 -2.42
N TYR A 44 -14.90 -12.82 -2.20
CA TYR A 44 -15.04 -11.53 -1.56
C TYR A 44 -15.84 -10.69 -2.54
N LYS A 45 -17.07 -10.36 -2.16
CA LYS A 45 -18.05 -9.52 -2.87
C LYS A 45 -17.54 -8.14 -3.32
N TYR A 46 -16.25 -7.86 -3.15
CA TYR A 46 -15.61 -6.56 -3.24
C TYR A 46 -14.74 -6.46 -4.50
N TYR A 47 -15.26 -6.92 -5.65
CA TYR A 47 -14.66 -6.93 -7.00
C TYR A 47 -13.88 -8.20 -7.36
N ASP A 48 -14.20 -8.77 -8.52
CA ASP A 48 -13.37 -9.76 -9.18
C ASP A 48 -12.02 -9.11 -9.46
N MET A 49 -10.97 -9.60 -8.81
CA MET A 49 -9.59 -9.18 -9.11
C MET A 49 -9.37 -9.21 -10.61
N ILE A 50 -8.64 -8.22 -11.13
CA ILE A 50 -8.33 -8.15 -12.55
C ILE A 50 -7.47 -9.37 -12.92
N ASP A 51 -8.11 -10.33 -13.57
CA ASP A 51 -7.46 -11.52 -14.13
C ASP A 51 -6.84 -11.17 -15.49
N SER A 52 -5.75 -10.42 -15.45
CA SER A 52 -5.06 -9.91 -16.63
C SER A 52 -3.68 -10.55 -16.77
N GLN A 53 -3.41 -11.14 -17.94
CA GLN A 53 -2.06 -11.53 -18.37
C GLN A 53 -1.29 -10.36 -19.00
N ASN A 54 -1.92 -9.18 -19.13
CA ASN A 54 -1.26 -7.99 -19.65
C ASN A 54 -0.40 -7.34 -18.57
N ASP A 55 0.91 -7.59 -18.63
CA ASP A 55 1.89 -7.02 -17.71
C ASP A 55 1.91 -5.48 -17.72
N ASP A 56 1.68 -4.84 -18.87
CA ASP A 56 1.66 -3.37 -18.97
C ASP A 56 0.50 -2.78 -18.16
N LEU A 57 -0.67 -3.43 -18.18
CA LEU A 57 -1.82 -3.01 -17.37
C LEU A 57 -1.51 -3.14 -15.88
N LEU A 58 -0.94 -4.28 -15.45
CA LEU A 58 -0.61 -4.51 -14.04
C LEU A 58 0.46 -3.53 -13.56
N GLN A 59 1.47 -3.25 -14.38
CA GLN A 59 2.49 -2.25 -14.07
C GLN A 59 1.89 -0.84 -13.97
N LEU A 60 1.00 -0.46 -14.87
CA LEU A 60 0.32 0.83 -14.83
C LEU A 60 -0.56 0.97 -13.59
N ILE A 61 -1.24 -0.10 -13.17
CA ILE A 61 -2.00 -0.11 -11.91
C ILE A 61 -1.07 0.14 -10.71
N ARG A 62 0.05 -0.60 -10.62
CA ARG A 62 1.03 -0.43 -9.53
C ARG A 62 1.62 0.98 -9.50
N SER A 63 1.99 1.54 -10.66
CA SER A 63 2.51 2.91 -10.72
C SER A 63 1.45 3.92 -10.30
N THR A 64 0.19 3.72 -10.71
CA THR A 64 -0.92 4.62 -10.34
C THR A 64 -1.25 4.57 -8.85
N ILE A 65 -1.17 3.38 -8.21
CA ILE A 65 -1.30 3.23 -6.74
C ILE A 65 -0.24 4.08 -6.04
N LYS A 66 1.03 4.00 -6.50
CA LYS A 66 2.12 4.79 -5.96
C LYS A 66 1.90 6.29 -6.16
N ASP A 67 1.65 6.72 -7.39
CA ASP A 67 1.49 8.14 -7.73
C ASP A 67 0.32 8.79 -6.99
N SER A 68 -0.81 8.10 -6.89
CA SER A 68 -1.97 8.59 -6.14
C SER A 68 -1.70 8.71 -4.64
N SER A 69 -0.96 7.77 -4.05
CA SER A 69 -0.57 7.82 -2.64
C SER A 69 0.41 8.97 -2.37
N ASP A 70 1.41 9.16 -3.24
CA ASP A 70 2.38 10.26 -3.14
C ASP A 70 1.69 11.63 -3.27
N LEU A 71 0.76 11.77 -4.22
CA LEU A 71 -0.04 12.98 -4.39
C LEU A 71 -0.97 13.23 -3.19
N ALA A 72 -1.51 12.19 -2.56
CA ALA A 72 -2.33 12.34 -1.36
C ALA A 72 -1.52 12.88 -0.19
N SER A 73 -0.30 12.38 0.01
CA SER A 73 0.63 12.92 1.02
C SER A 73 0.96 14.39 0.74
N LEU A 74 1.23 14.77 -0.51
CA LEU A 74 1.45 16.16 -0.89
C LEU A 74 0.22 17.04 -0.61
N ALA A 75 -0.98 16.57 -0.97
CA ALA A 75 -2.22 17.29 -0.75
C ALA A 75 -2.52 17.52 0.75
N LEU A 76 -2.20 16.56 1.62
CA LEU A 76 -2.30 16.73 3.08
C LEU A 76 -1.26 17.71 3.62
N ALA A 77 -0.05 17.74 3.08
CA ALA A 77 0.93 18.77 3.45
C ALA A 77 0.45 20.18 3.04
N MET A 78 -0.17 20.30 1.86
CA MET A 78 -0.80 21.55 1.41
C MET A 78 -1.98 21.95 2.30
N TYR A 79 -2.77 20.99 2.78
CA TYR A 79 -3.84 21.24 3.75
C TYR A 79 -3.30 21.89 5.02
N VAL A 80 -2.25 21.32 5.64
CA VAL A 80 -1.63 21.87 6.84
C VAL A 80 -1.13 23.29 6.61
N GLN A 81 -0.49 23.55 5.45
CA GLN A 81 -0.06 24.90 5.08
C GLN A 81 -1.22 25.88 4.90
N ALA A 82 -2.36 25.43 4.35
CA ALA A 82 -3.52 26.27 4.13
C ALA A 82 -4.22 26.64 5.46
N GLU A 83 -4.30 25.70 6.40
CA GLU A 83 -4.84 25.93 7.74
C GLU A 83 -3.99 26.93 8.54
N ASP A 84 -2.66 26.79 8.49
CA ASP A 84 -1.72 27.74 9.11
C ASP A 84 -1.90 29.17 8.58
N LYS A 85 -2.30 29.31 7.30
CA LYS A 85 -2.58 30.59 6.63
C LYS A 85 -4.04 31.02 6.73
N GLU A 86 -4.87 30.34 7.51
CA GLU A 86 -6.30 30.60 7.69
C GLU A 86 -7.12 30.61 6.37
N LYS A 87 -6.69 29.83 5.37
CA LYS A 87 -7.34 29.73 4.05
C LYS A 87 -8.35 28.60 3.98
N SER A 88 -9.45 28.73 4.72
CA SER A 88 -10.43 27.65 4.94
C SER A 88 -10.95 26.96 3.66
N TYR A 89 -11.31 27.70 2.60
CA TYR A 89 -11.80 27.10 1.36
C TYR A 89 -10.74 26.28 0.63
N ASP A 90 -9.51 26.81 0.54
CA ASP A 90 -8.39 26.12 -0.10
C ASP A 90 -8.02 24.85 0.69
N ALA A 91 -8.08 24.93 2.02
CA ALA A 91 -7.78 23.83 2.94
C ALA A 91 -8.75 22.65 2.76
N GLU A 92 -10.07 22.90 2.75
CA GLU A 92 -11.07 21.86 2.55
C GLU A 92 -10.92 21.19 1.18
N LEU A 93 -10.70 21.98 0.12
CA LEU A 93 -10.53 21.46 -1.23
C LEU A 93 -9.34 20.48 -1.36
N VAL A 94 -8.17 20.84 -0.80
CA VAL A 94 -6.98 19.98 -0.90
C VAL A 94 -7.09 18.75 0.01
N LYS A 95 -7.76 18.87 1.15
CA LYS A 95 -8.09 17.72 2.02
C LYS A 95 -9.00 16.73 1.30
N ASP A 96 -10.08 17.20 0.68
CA ASP A 96 -10.99 16.36 -0.12
C ASP A 96 -10.26 15.69 -1.29
N THR A 97 -9.32 16.41 -1.91
CA THR A 97 -8.47 15.88 -2.98
C THR A 97 -7.61 14.72 -2.47
N ALA A 98 -6.99 14.86 -1.28
CA ALA A 98 -6.22 13.78 -0.68
C ALA A 98 -7.07 12.53 -0.44
N PHE A 99 -8.29 12.66 0.09
CA PHE A 99 -9.19 11.52 0.28
C PHE A 99 -9.59 10.85 -1.02
N LYS A 100 -9.87 11.61 -2.08
CA LYS A 100 -10.18 11.06 -3.41
C LYS A 100 -9.00 10.29 -4.01
N LEU A 101 -7.77 10.79 -3.81
CA LEU A 101 -6.55 10.11 -4.23
C LEU A 101 -6.33 8.81 -3.47
N LEU A 102 -6.50 8.81 -2.14
CA LEU A 102 -6.45 7.58 -1.33
C LEU A 102 -7.53 6.57 -1.73
N ASN A 103 -8.74 7.04 -2.06
CA ASN A 103 -9.82 6.17 -2.55
C ASN A 103 -9.51 5.57 -3.94
N THR A 104 -8.76 6.29 -4.77
CA THR A 104 -8.26 5.78 -6.06
C THR A 104 -7.24 4.68 -5.81
N SER A 105 -6.25 4.94 -4.95
CA SER A 105 -5.23 3.97 -4.53
C SER A 105 -5.88 2.70 -3.97
N SER A 106 -6.81 2.83 -3.01
CA SER A 106 -7.46 1.68 -2.39
C SER A 106 -8.28 0.84 -3.37
N THR A 107 -9.00 1.48 -4.30
CA THR A 107 -9.78 0.78 -5.33
C THR A 107 -8.86 -0.05 -6.23
N LEU A 108 -7.74 0.52 -6.65
CA LEU A 108 -6.76 -0.16 -7.50
C LEU A 108 -6.02 -1.28 -6.74
N THR A 109 -5.68 -1.08 -5.47
CA THR A 109 -5.13 -2.13 -4.61
C THR A 109 -6.09 -3.31 -4.50
N MET A 110 -7.39 -3.06 -4.36
CA MET A 110 -8.41 -4.12 -4.35
C MET A 110 -8.49 -4.85 -5.68
N PHE A 111 -8.46 -4.13 -6.81
CA PHE A 111 -8.47 -4.76 -8.14
C PHE A 111 -7.23 -5.61 -8.40
N LEU A 112 -6.08 -5.17 -7.90
CA LEU A 112 -4.82 -5.88 -8.02
C LEU A 112 -4.75 -7.09 -7.07
N GLY A 113 -5.31 -6.94 -5.86
CA GLY A 113 -5.42 -7.97 -4.81
C GLY A 113 -4.10 -8.56 -4.30
N GLU A 114 -2.95 -8.01 -4.71
CA GLU A 114 -1.61 -8.46 -4.28
C GLU A 114 -1.37 -8.20 -2.79
N ASP A 115 -1.87 -7.07 -2.28
CA ASP A 115 -1.65 -6.60 -0.91
C ASP A 115 -2.72 -7.04 0.10
N LEU A 116 -3.74 -7.76 -0.35
CA LEU A 116 -4.82 -8.25 0.50
C LEU A 116 -4.77 -9.78 0.59
N ASP A 117 -5.01 -10.28 1.78
CA ASP A 117 -5.31 -11.68 2.03
C ASP A 117 -6.81 -11.92 2.06
N PHE A 118 -7.16 -13.20 2.10
CA PHE A 118 -8.54 -13.61 2.03
C PHE A 118 -9.30 -13.12 3.27
N SER A 119 -8.92 -13.51 4.49
CA SER A 119 -9.72 -13.13 5.66
C SER A 119 -9.43 -11.70 6.16
N THR A 120 -10.43 -11.09 6.79
CA THR A 120 -10.27 -9.79 7.48
C THR A 120 -9.24 -9.92 8.60
N GLU A 121 -9.23 -11.06 9.29
CA GLU A 121 -8.32 -11.37 10.38
C GLU A 121 -6.87 -11.41 9.90
N ASP A 122 -6.58 -12.12 8.81
CA ASP A 122 -5.23 -12.19 8.21
C ASP A 122 -4.75 -10.80 7.76
N ASN A 123 -5.64 -10.03 7.10
CA ASN A 123 -5.36 -8.66 6.69
C ASN A 123 -4.99 -7.76 7.88
N ILE A 124 -5.70 -7.88 9.01
CA ILE A 124 -5.40 -7.12 10.23
C ILE A 124 -4.04 -7.54 10.80
N GLU A 125 -3.74 -8.83 10.86
CA GLU A 125 -2.44 -9.31 11.35
C GLU A 125 -1.28 -8.81 10.49
N ILE A 126 -1.43 -8.85 9.17
CA ILE A 126 -0.44 -8.31 8.24
C ILE A 126 -0.28 -6.80 8.41
N LEU A 127 -1.40 -6.07 8.52
CA LEU A 127 -1.36 -4.63 8.74
C LEU A 127 -0.60 -4.29 10.02
N LYS A 128 -0.85 -5.00 11.13
CA LYS A 128 -0.09 -4.82 12.38
C LYS A 128 1.41 -5.03 12.20
N LYS A 129 1.81 -6.09 11.49
CA LYS A 129 3.23 -6.36 11.18
C LYS A 129 3.85 -5.24 10.34
N ARG A 130 3.15 -4.79 9.30
CA ARG A 130 3.60 -3.68 8.43
C ARG A 130 3.73 -2.37 9.21
N LEU A 131 2.76 -2.04 10.07
CA LEU A 131 2.78 -0.86 10.93
C LEU A 131 3.92 -0.91 11.97
N SER A 132 4.17 -2.07 12.58
CA SER A 132 5.31 -2.24 13.49
C SER A 132 6.64 -1.96 12.79
N LYS A 133 6.84 -2.51 11.58
CA LYS A 133 8.05 -2.23 10.78
C LYS A 133 8.16 -0.76 10.40
N LEU A 134 7.05 -0.11 10.05
CA LEU A 134 7.00 1.32 9.75
C LEU A 134 7.41 2.15 10.98
N ASN A 135 6.83 1.86 12.15
CA ASN A 135 7.18 2.54 13.39
C ASN A 135 8.66 2.39 13.75
N THR A 136 9.25 1.20 13.59
CA THR A 136 10.70 1.03 13.79
C THR A 136 11.54 1.91 12.87
N ASN A 137 11.09 2.16 11.64
CA ASN A 137 11.78 3.09 10.75
C ASN A 137 11.59 4.56 11.16
N LEU A 138 10.39 4.93 11.61
CA LEU A 138 10.10 6.28 12.12
C LEU A 138 10.91 6.60 13.38
N GLU A 139 11.01 5.65 14.32
CA GLU A 139 11.87 5.74 15.52
C GLU A 139 13.33 5.98 15.12
N LYS A 140 13.87 5.22 14.16
CA LYS A 140 15.24 5.43 13.65
C LYS A 140 15.42 6.81 13.02
N ILE A 141 14.45 7.29 12.25
CA ILE A 141 14.50 8.64 11.66
C ILE A 141 14.54 9.69 12.76
N SER A 142 13.67 9.55 13.77
CA SER A 142 13.59 10.43 14.94
C SER A 142 14.90 10.46 15.73
N ASP A 143 15.53 9.30 15.94
CA ASP A 143 16.84 9.21 16.60
C ASP A 143 17.95 9.89 15.80
N LEU A 144 18.02 9.66 14.49
CA LEU A 144 18.98 10.33 13.61
C LEU A 144 18.78 11.85 13.59
N MET A 145 17.54 12.33 13.64
CA MET A 145 17.24 13.76 13.74
C MET A 145 17.78 14.36 15.04
N ARG A 146 17.65 13.67 16.18
CA ARG A 146 18.23 14.11 17.46
C ARG A 146 19.75 14.12 17.45
N GLU A 147 20.37 13.13 16.82
CA GLU A 147 21.82 13.11 16.62
C GLU A 147 22.32 14.33 15.82
N ASP A 148 21.49 14.83 14.91
CA ASP A 148 21.72 16.03 14.10
C ASP A 148 21.19 17.34 14.72
N TYR A 149 20.80 17.34 16.01
CA TYR A 149 20.27 18.50 16.75
C TYR A 149 18.96 19.08 16.16
N LEU A 150 18.08 18.21 15.67
CA LEU A 150 16.75 18.53 15.13
C LEU A 150 15.63 18.03 16.08
N GLU A 151 15.66 18.45 17.35
CA GLU A 151 14.73 17.97 18.37
C GLU A 151 13.26 18.27 18.06
N ASP A 152 12.95 19.44 17.53
CA ASP A 152 11.57 19.86 17.24
C ASP A 152 10.98 19.02 16.09
N GLU A 153 11.76 18.74 15.04
CA GLU A 153 11.38 17.87 13.93
C GLU A 153 11.21 16.42 14.38
N ALA A 154 12.10 15.93 15.24
CA ALA A 154 11.98 14.59 15.82
C ALA A 154 10.67 14.43 16.61
N GLU A 155 10.28 15.44 17.39
CA GLU A 155 8.99 15.42 18.13
C GLU A 155 7.78 15.39 17.18
N ILE A 156 7.87 16.04 16.02
CA ILE A 156 6.83 15.96 14.99
C ILE A 156 6.75 14.55 14.41
N VAL A 157 7.89 13.90 14.11
CA VAL A 157 7.92 12.53 13.59
C VAL A 157 7.35 11.54 14.60
N ASP A 158 7.69 11.65 15.89
CA ASP A 158 7.18 10.76 16.94
C ASP A 158 5.65 10.78 17.04
N LYS A 159 5.03 11.95 16.82
CA LYS A 159 3.57 12.10 16.81
C LYS A 159 2.89 11.37 15.64
N THR A 160 3.65 10.92 14.64
CA THR A 160 3.13 10.17 13.49
C THR A 160 3.14 8.66 13.68
N LEU A 161 3.69 8.14 14.79
CA LEU A 161 3.67 6.72 15.11
C LEU A 161 2.24 6.18 15.17
N ILE A 162 2.00 5.05 14.50
CA ILE A 162 0.65 4.49 14.34
C ILE A 162 0.48 3.28 15.25
N ASN A 163 -0.58 3.29 16.06
CA ASN A 163 -0.98 2.16 16.89
C ASN A 163 -2.34 1.61 16.42
N LEU A 164 -2.41 0.30 16.19
CA LEU A 164 -3.61 -0.42 15.73
C LEU A 164 -4.03 -1.53 16.69
#